data_AF-A0A173KUZ3-F1
#
_entry.id   AF-A0A173KUZ3-F1
#
_cell.length_a   1.000
_cell.length_b   1.000
_cell.length_c   1.000
_cell.angle_alpha   90.00
_cell.angle_beta   90.00
_cell.angle_gamma   90.00
#
_symmetry.space_group_name_H-M   'P 1'
#
loop_
_entity.id
_entity.type
_entity.pdbx_description
1 polymer ?
#
loop_
_entity_poly.entity_id
_entity_poly.type
_entity_poly.pdbx_seq_one_letter_code
_entity_poly.pdbx_strand_id
1 'polypeptide(L)'
;MNTQTIAALPAQVSPSPSTLAKATGGAVIAATAILTLFVLPAEYGVDPTGVGTALGLTGMVSGEAQEAVPTTLAAPAAGSIATPTKESIFKSTPWRQDEMTISLPPHSGQEVKAHMGKGDSFIFTWKSSGPIKAEMHGEELNAADDAFTDYWKELEISGGQGDFTAPFGGIHGWYFRNKGDTPVTVTVKTVGFYKDLYQPKAE
;
A
#
# COMPACT_ATOMS: atom_id res chain seq x y z
N MET A 1 -39.71 -27.13 -55.27
CA MET A 1 -38.77 -28.14 -54.73
C MET A 1 -37.59 -27.37 -54.17
N ASN A 2 -37.53 -27.19 -52.85
CA ASN A 2 -36.46 -26.45 -52.18
C ASN A 2 -35.57 -27.43 -51.43
N THR A 3 -34.34 -27.58 -51.89
CA THR A 3 -33.32 -28.42 -51.25
C THR A 3 -32.68 -27.60 -50.13
N GLN A 4 -33.00 -27.92 -48.88
CA GLN A 4 -32.27 -27.37 -47.73
C GLN A 4 -30.96 -28.13 -47.55
N THR A 5 -29.85 -27.42 -47.66
CA THR A 5 -28.51 -27.93 -47.33
C THR A 5 -28.38 -28.02 -45.81
N ILE A 6 -28.27 -29.23 -45.27
CA ILE A 6 -28.02 -29.48 -43.85
C ILE A 6 -26.58 -29.06 -43.55
N ALA A 7 -26.40 -28.05 -42.70
CA ALA A 7 -25.08 -27.64 -42.22
C ALA A 7 -24.47 -28.77 -41.36
N ALA A 8 -23.26 -29.21 -41.72
CA ALA A 8 -22.54 -30.24 -40.99
C ALA A 8 -22.23 -29.79 -39.54
N LEU A 9 -22.48 -30.65 -38.55
CA LEU A 9 -22.06 -30.40 -37.17
C LEU A 9 -20.54 -30.20 -37.08
N PRO A 10 -20.04 -29.31 -36.19
CA PRO A 10 -18.61 -29.13 -36.02
C PRO A 10 -17.95 -30.44 -35.58
N ALA A 11 -16.79 -30.73 -36.17
CA ALA A 11 -16.02 -31.94 -35.87
C ALA A 11 -15.73 -32.04 -34.37
N GLN A 12 -16.17 -33.13 -33.75
CA GLN A 12 -15.86 -33.44 -32.35
C GLN A 12 -14.39 -33.83 -32.23
N VAL A 13 -13.57 -32.95 -31.65
CA VAL A 13 -12.16 -33.22 -31.38
C VAL A 13 -12.07 -33.98 -30.06
N SER A 14 -11.86 -35.29 -30.15
CA SER A 14 -11.63 -36.16 -28.98
C SER A 14 -10.13 -36.48 -28.89
N PRO A 15 -9.34 -35.78 -28.05
CA PRO A 15 -7.92 -36.06 -27.93
C PRO A 15 -7.71 -37.48 -27.39
N SER A 16 -6.71 -38.18 -27.94
CA SER A 16 -6.39 -39.52 -27.47
C SER A 16 -5.86 -39.49 -26.03
N PRO A 17 -6.05 -40.56 -25.22
CA PRO A 17 -5.51 -40.62 -23.86
C PRO A 17 -3.99 -40.39 -23.79
N SER A 18 -3.24 -40.79 -24.82
CA SER A 18 -1.80 -40.58 -24.88
C SER A 18 -1.44 -39.12 -25.19
N THR A 19 -2.24 -38.43 -26.00
CA THR A 19 -2.12 -36.98 -26.24
C THR A 19 -2.39 -36.20 -24.96
N LEU A 20 -3.44 -36.56 -24.23
CA LEU A 20 -3.78 -35.97 -22.92
C LEU A 20 -2.66 -36.18 -21.89
N ALA A 21 -2.11 -37.39 -21.80
CA ALA A 21 -1.03 -37.71 -20.88
C ALA A 21 0.24 -36.89 -21.19
N LYS A 22 0.62 -36.78 -22.46
CA LYS A 22 1.79 -35.98 -22.88
C LYS A 22 1.60 -34.50 -22.59
N ALA A 23 0.43 -33.94 -22.91
CA ALA A 23 0.12 -32.54 -22.63
C ALA A 23 0.13 -32.25 -21.13
N THR A 24 -0.46 -33.13 -20.33
CA THR A 24 -0.48 -32.99 -18.86
C THR A 24 0.93 -33.07 -18.28
N GLY A 25 1.74 -34.03 -18.71
CA GLY A 25 3.15 -34.14 -18.28
C GLY A 25 3.96 -32.90 -18.65
N GLY A 26 3.80 -32.38 -19.87
CA GLY A 26 4.44 -31.14 -20.31
C GLY A 26 4.02 -29.93 -19.47
N ALA A 27 2.73 -29.82 -19.13
CA ALA A 27 2.22 -28.74 -18.29
C ALA A 27 2.81 -28.79 -16.87
N VAL A 28 2.92 -29.98 -16.26
CA VAL A 28 3.54 -30.14 -14.93
C VAL A 28 5.01 -29.71 -14.94
N ILE A 29 5.76 -30.09 -15.97
CA ILE A 29 7.16 -29.67 -16.13
C ILE A 29 7.26 -28.15 -16.26
N ALA A 30 6.45 -27.54 -17.13
CA ALA A 30 6.45 -26.09 -17.32
C ALA A 30 6.06 -25.35 -16.03
N ALA A 31 5.03 -25.80 -15.33
CA ALA A 31 4.60 -25.21 -14.06
C ALA A 31 5.69 -25.30 -12.99
N THR A 32 6.39 -26.43 -12.91
CA THR A 32 7.49 -26.63 -11.96
C THR A 32 8.67 -25.71 -12.28
N ALA A 33 9.01 -25.55 -13.56
CA ALA A 33 10.05 -24.62 -13.99
C ALA A 33 9.68 -23.16 -13.69
N ILE A 34 8.43 -22.76 -13.95
CA ILE A 34 7.96 -21.39 -13.63
C ILE A 34 8.00 -21.14 -12.13
N LEU A 35 7.54 -22.10 -11.33
CA LEU A 35 7.52 -22.01 -9.87
C LEU A 35 8.93 -21.81 -9.30
N THR A 36 9.92 -22.58 -9.75
CA THR A 36 11.28 -22.56 -9.18
C THR A 36 12.16 -21.44 -9.72
N LEU A 37 11.97 -21.03 -10.98
CA LEU A 37 12.81 -20.02 -11.63
C LEU A 37 12.32 -18.58 -11.38
N PHE A 38 11.01 -18.38 -11.19
CA PHE A 38 10.42 -17.04 -11.13
C PHE A 38 9.59 -16.81 -9.86
N VAL A 39 8.63 -17.69 -9.55
CA VAL A 39 7.67 -17.45 -8.45
C VAL A 39 8.34 -17.53 -7.08
N LEU A 40 9.11 -18.59 -6.79
CA LEU A 40 9.79 -18.74 -5.51
C LEU A 40 10.81 -17.63 -5.23
N PRO A 41 11.67 -17.23 -6.19
CA PRO A 41 12.54 -16.07 -5.98
C PRO A 41 11.76 -14.77 -5.78
N ALA A 42 10.77 -14.46 -6.63
CA ALA A 42 10.06 -13.17 -6.61
C ALA A 42 9.22 -12.95 -5.35
N GLU A 43 8.46 -13.95 -4.97
CA GLU A 43 7.46 -13.85 -3.90
C GLU A 43 8.04 -14.23 -2.53
N TYR A 44 8.95 -15.22 -2.49
CA TYR A 44 9.39 -15.84 -1.25
C TYR A 44 10.90 -15.68 -0.98
N GLY A 45 11.66 -15.09 -1.91
CA GLY A 45 13.12 -14.96 -1.79
C GLY A 45 13.88 -16.29 -1.82
N VAL A 46 13.21 -17.39 -2.18
CA VAL A 46 13.80 -18.73 -2.23
C VAL A 46 14.28 -19.00 -3.65
N ASP A 47 15.60 -18.98 -3.85
CA ASP A 47 16.21 -19.17 -5.17
C ASP A 47 17.09 -20.43 -5.22
N PRO A 48 16.51 -21.62 -5.45
CA PRO A 48 17.25 -22.88 -5.47
C PRO A 48 18.15 -23.02 -6.71
N THR A 49 17.92 -22.22 -7.75
CA THR A 49 18.66 -22.32 -9.03
C THR A 49 19.69 -21.21 -9.22
N GLY A 50 19.60 -20.10 -8.47
CA GLY A 50 20.44 -18.92 -8.63
C GLY A 50 19.98 -17.97 -9.76
N VAL A 51 19.01 -18.39 -10.57
CA VAL A 51 18.49 -17.61 -11.70
C VAL A 51 17.73 -16.38 -11.22
N GLY A 52 16.96 -16.51 -10.14
CA GLY A 52 16.22 -15.40 -9.56
C GLY A 52 17.16 -14.27 -9.14
N THR A 53 18.25 -14.60 -8.45
CA THR A 53 19.27 -13.67 -7.99
C THR A 53 20.03 -13.04 -9.17
N ALA A 54 20.40 -13.84 -10.17
CA ALA A 54 21.08 -13.35 -11.37
C ALA A 54 20.23 -12.36 -12.17
N LEU A 55 18.91 -12.52 -12.16
CA LEU A 55 17.94 -11.65 -12.83
C LEU A 55 17.42 -10.53 -11.92
N GLY A 56 17.85 -10.45 -10.67
CA GLY A 56 17.36 -9.45 -9.70
C GLY A 56 15.90 -9.66 -9.27
N LEU A 57 15.38 -10.88 -9.39
CA LEU A 57 14.01 -11.22 -9.02
C LEU A 57 13.83 -11.49 -7.53
N THR A 58 14.88 -11.86 -6.80
CA THR A 58 14.76 -12.31 -5.41
C THR A 58 14.21 -11.22 -4.50
N GLY A 59 13.01 -11.44 -3.93
CA GLY A 59 12.43 -10.59 -2.89
C GLY A 59 11.70 -9.33 -3.37
N MET A 60 11.26 -9.26 -4.64
CA MET A 60 10.50 -8.11 -5.16
C MET A 60 9.21 -7.79 -4.38
N VAL A 61 8.57 -8.79 -3.75
CA VAL A 61 7.33 -8.59 -2.97
C VAL A 61 7.58 -8.06 -1.55
N SER A 62 8.82 -8.09 -1.07
CA SER A 62 9.19 -7.54 0.24
C SER A 62 9.26 -6.00 0.27
N GLY A 63 8.74 -5.33 -0.76
CA GLY A 63 8.82 -3.90 -0.95
C GLY A 63 9.86 -3.56 -2.00
N GLU A 64 9.57 -2.53 -2.79
CA GLU A 64 10.58 -1.74 -3.49
C GLU A 64 11.83 -1.69 -2.63
N ALA A 65 12.98 -2.00 -3.23
CA ALA A 65 14.28 -1.91 -2.60
C ALA A 65 14.25 -0.70 -1.68
N GLN A 66 14.30 -0.98 -0.37
CA GLN A 66 14.50 0.02 0.63
C GLN A 66 15.68 0.83 0.12
N GLU A 67 15.38 2.01 -0.42
CA GLU A 67 16.41 2.96 -0.79
C GLU A 67 17.23 3.07 0.49
N ALA A 68 18.50 2.67 0.38
CA ALA A 68 19.32 2.41 1.53
C ALA A 68 19.34 3.66 2.40
N VAL A 69 18.49 3.68 3.43
CA VAL A 69 18.64 4.59 4.55
C VAL A 69 20.08 4.35 5.00
N PRO A 70 20.96 5.36 4.98
CA PRO A 70 22.34 5.13 5.37
C PRO A 70 22.32 4.51 6.77
N THR A 71 22.92 3.32 6.88
CA THR A 71 23.11 2.58 8.13
C THR A 71 24.06 3.38 9.02
N THR A 72 23.53 4.44 9.64
CA THR A 72 24.11 5.10 10.83
C THR A 72 23.04 5.33 11.90
N LEU A 73 21.83 4.78 11.74
CA LEU A 73 20.92 4.65 12.86
C LEU A 73 21.23 3.33 13.56
N ALA A 74 22.08 3.44 14.59
CA ALA A 74 22.14 2.47 15.66
C ALA A 74 20.70 2.03 15.99
N ALA A 75 20.47 0.71 16.08
CA ALA A 75 19.23 0.19 16.64
C ALA A 75 18.91 1.00 17.91
N PRO A 76 17.70 1.57 18.06
CA PRO A 76 17.39 2.26 19.30
C PRO A 76 17.51 1.19 20.38
N ALA A 77 18.56 1.31 21.21
CA ALA A 77 18.61 0.65 22.49
C ALA A 77 17.24 0.92 23.12
N ALA A 78 16.53 -0.13 23.57
CA ALA A 78 15.20 -0.02 24.16
C ALA A 78 15.18 1.16 25.16
N GLY A 79 14.71 2.30 24.65
CA GLY A 79 15.01 3.59 25.25
C GLY A 79 14.02 3.82 26.36
N SER A 80 14.51 4.14 27.56
CA SER A 80 13.65 4.72 28.58
C SER A 80 12.89 5.89 27.96
N ILE A 81 11.55 5.90 28.06
CA ILE A 81 10.77 7.07 27.66
C ILE A 81 11.27 8.25 28.51
N ALA A 82 11.83 9.27 27.85
CA ALA A 82 12.35 10.44 28.54
C ALA A 82 11.23 11.09 29.37
N THR A 83 11.56 11.58 30.56
CA THR A 83 10.59 12.33 31.37
C THR A 83 10.17 13.57 30.58
N PRO A 84 8.86 13.80 30.35
CA PRO A 84 8.40 14.94 29.59
C PRO A 84 8.86 16.27 30.21
N THR A 85 9.30 17.21 29.38
CA THR A 85 9.63 18.59 29.79
C THR A 85 8.57 19.55 29.26
N LYS A 86 8.63 20.83 29.68
CA LYS A 86 7.75 21.86 29.13
C LYS A 86 7.88 21.94 27.61
N GLU A 87 9.08 21.79 27.07
CA GLU A 87 9.38 21.84 25.63
C GLU A 87 8.74 20.68 24.88
N SER A 88 8.66 19.48 25.48
CA SER A 88 7.99 18.33 24.84
C SER A 88 6.46 18.38 24.95
N ILE A 89 5.92 19.04 25.99
CA ILE A 89 4.47 19.11 26.26
C ILE A 89 3.80 20.32 25.60
N PHE A 90 4.40 21.51 25.74
CA PHE A 90 3.79 22.77 25.30
C PHE A 90 3.72 22.83 23.77
N LYS A 91 2.56 23.25 23.24
CA LYS A 91 2.34 23.50 21.81
C LYS A 91 1.93 24.95 21.61
N SER A 92 2.60 25.63 20.69
CA SER A 92 2.24 27.01 20.30
C SER A 92 1.14 27.05 19.24
N THR A 93 0.99 25.99 18.45
CA THR A 93 -0.09 25.84 17.48
C THR A 93 -1.43 25.75 18.23
N PRO A 94 -2.48 26.50 17.82
CA PRO A 94 -3.78 26.44 18.48
C PRO A 94 -4.38 25.04 18.48
N TRP A 95 -5.05 24.69 19.58
CA TRP A 95 -5.84 23.47 19.66
C TRP A 95 -7.06 23.54 18.73
N ARG A 96 -7.37 22.43 18.05
CA ARG A 96 -8.55 22.27 17.20
C ARG A 96 -9.01 20.81 17.12
N GLN A 97 -10.19 20.63 16.55
CA GLN A 97 -10.77 19.33 16.22
C GLN A 97 -11.44 19.42 14.84
N ASP A 98 -11.26 18.39 14.03
CA ASP A 98 -11.85 18.31 12.69
C ASP A 98 -12.46 16.93 12.43
N GLU A 99 -13.42 16.92 11.53
CA GLU A 99 -14.00 15.72 10.93
C GLU A 99 -14.14 15.93 9.43
N MET A 100 -13.55 15.04 8.64
CA MET A 100 -13.59 15.08 7.18
C MET A 100 -14.09 13.75 6.66
N THR A 101 -15.04 13.80 5.72
CA THR A 101 -15.54 12.61 5.03
C THR A 101 -15.28 12.75 3.55
N ILE A 102 -14.60 11.75 2.98
CA ILE A 102 -14.31 11.66 1.54
C ILE A 102 -15.00 10.43 0.95
N SER A 103 -15.37 10.52 -0.32
CA SER A 103 -15.87 9.40 -1.11
C SER A 103 -14.79 8.97 -2.10
N LEU A 104 -14.45 7.69 -2.09
CA LEU A 104 -13.51 7.05 -3.00
C LEU A 104 -14.29 6.20 -4.02
N PRO A 105 -14.46 6.67 -5.27
CA PRO A 105 -14.90 5.82 -6.37
C PRO A 105 -14.09 4.52 -6.49
N PRO A 106 -14.62 3.51 -7.20
CA PRO A 106 -13.85 2.32 -7.56
C PRO A 106 -12.48 2.68 -8.15
N HIS A 107 -11.44 1.96 -7.72
CA HIS A 107 -10.06 2.11 -8.22
C HIS A 107 -9.41 3.49 -8.05
N SER A 108 -9.99 4.37 -7.22
CA SER A 108 -9.47 5.72 -6.97
C SER A 108 -8.74 5.84 -5.64
N GLY A 109 -7.92 6.89 -5.51
CA GLY A 109 -7.30 7.26 -4.26
C GLY A 109 -7.38 8.76 -4.01
N GLN A 110 -7.33 9.14 -2.74
CA GLN A 110 -7.41 10.51 -2.29
C GLN A 110 -6.69 10.68 -0.95
N GLU A 111 -6.06 11.83 -0.79
CA GLU A 111 -5.38 12.20 0.43
C GLU A 111 -6.24 13.04 1.38
N VAL A 112 -5.96 12.90 2.67
CA VAL A 112 -6.40 13.80 3.75
C VAL A 112 -5.16 14.18 4.55
N LYS A 113 -4.77 15.45 4.49
CA LYS A 113 -3.53 15.97 5.10
C LYS A 113 -3.79 17.11 6.06
N ALA A 114 -2.83 17.34 6.94
CA ALA A 114 -2.77 18.47 7.84
C ALA A 114 -1.43 19.20 7.68
N HIS A 115 -1.45 20.53 7.68
CA HIS A 115 -0.23 21.31 7.83
C HIS A 115 0.19 21.31 9.31
N MET A 116 1.42 20.87 9.59
CA MET A 116 1.93 20.71 10.95
C MET A 116 3.35 21.26 11.05
N GLY A 117 3.66 21.93 12.16
CA GLY A 117 5.05 22.22 12.54
C GLY A 117 5.71 21.00 13.17
N LYS A 118 7.05 20.99 13.27
CA LYS A 118 7.75 19.94 14.01
C LYS A 118 7.27 19.89 15.46
N GLY A 119 6.87 18.70 15.92
CA GLY A 119 6.38 18.47 17.26
C GLY A 119 4.90 18.80 17.45
N ASP A 120 4.21 19.37 16.47
CA ASP A 120 2.74 19.42 16.47
C ASP A 120 2.19 17.99 16.51
N SER A 121 1.00 17.82 17.09
CA SER A 121 0.44 16.49 17.30
C SER A 121 -1.07 16.46 17.25
N PHE A 122 -1.62 15.32 16.85
CA PHE A 122 -3.04 15.02 16.95
C PHE A 122 -3.27 13.60 17.43
N ILE A 123 -4.42 13.39 18.05
CA ILE A 123 -5.04 12.07 18.20
C ILE A 123 -6.02 11.93 17.04
N PHE A 124 -6.05 10.76 16.41
CA PHE A 124 -6.90 10.51 15.27
C PHE A 124 -7.71 9.23 15.43
N THR A 125 -8.83 9.20 14.72
CA THR A 125 -9.50 7.97 14.31
C THR A 125 -10.01 8.14 12.89
N TRP A 126 -9.95 7.08 12.11
CA TRP A 126 -10.63 7.02 10.82
C TRP A 126 -11.30 5.67 10.63
N LYS A 127 -12.38 5.64 9.85
CA LYS A 127 -13.10 4.43 9.47
C LYS A 127 -13.50 4.52 8.02
N SER A 128 -13.59 3.37 7.35
CA SER A 128 -14.12 3.26 6.00
C SER A 128 -15.32 2.31 5.93
N SER A 129 -16.19 2.53 4.96
CA SER A 129 -17.37 1.66 4.73
C SER A 129 -17.01 0.30 4.09
N GLY A 130 -15.74 0.10 3.72
CA GLY A 130 -15.20 -1.12 3.14
C GLY A 130 -13.67 -1.12 3.17
N PRO A 131 -13.02 -2.24 2.82
CA PRO A 131 -11.56 -2.37 2.84
C PRO A 131 -10.88 -1.43 1.84
N ILE A 132 -9.81 -0.77 2.28
CA ILE A 132 -8.99 0.14 1.48
C ILE A 132 -7.49 -0.06 1.77
N LYS A 133 -6.63 0.37 0.85
CA LYS A 133 -5.22 0.65 1.20
C LYS A 133 -5.18 1.98 1.96
N ALA A 134 -4.40 2.02 3.04
CA ALA A 134 -4.13 3.24 3.78
C ALA A 134 -2.62 3.41 3.99
N GLU A 135 -2.12 4.62 3.78
CA GLU A 135 -0.70 4.95 3.90
C GLU A 135 -0.56 6.31 4.58
N MET A 136 -0.04 6.30 5.80
CA MET A 136 0.28 7.48 6.55
C MET A 136 1.71 7.90 6.24
N HIS A 137 1.89 9.12 5.75
CA HIS A 137 3.20 9.67 5.40
C HIS A 137 3.22 11.19 5.62
N GLY A 138 4.39 11.79 5.44
CA GLY A 138 4.53 13.24 5.42
C GLY A 138 5.64 13.71 4.51
N GLU A 139 5.53 14.96 4.11
CA GLU A 139 6.46 15.66 3.21
C GLU A 139 6.93 16.94 3.88
N GLU A 140 8.22 17.23 3.81
CA GLU A 140 8.77 18.48 4.32
C GLU A 140 8.28 19.68 3.51
N LEU A 141 8.31 20.86 4.14
CA LEU A 141 8.01 22.10 3.42
C LEU A 141 9.02 22.34 2.29
N ASN A 142 8.53 22.44 1.05
CA ASN A 142 9.34 22.54 -0.18
C ASN A 142 10.21 21.31 -0.47
N ALA A 143 9.76 20.12 -0.06
CA ALA A 143 10.31 18.87 -0.55
C ALA A 143 10.30 18.83 -2.09
N ALA A 144 11.27 18.12 -2.68
CA ALA A 144 11.21 17.81 -4.11
C ALA A 144 9.97 16.96 -4.40
N ASP A 145 9.46 17.03 -5.63
CA ASP A 145 8.41 16.13 -6.08
C ASP A 145 8.82 14.67 -5.78
N ASP A 146 7.91 13.87 -5.23
CA ASP A 146 8.11 12.49 -4.75
C ASP A 146 8.94 12.28 -3.47
N ALA A 147 9.42 13.33 -2.78
CA ALA A 147 10.16 13.16 -1.53
C ALA A 147 9.24 13.15 -0.29
N PHE A 148 8.90 11.95 0.20
CA PHE A 148 8.08 11.75 1.41
C PHE A 148 8.71 10.77 2.40
N THR A 149 8.22 10.78 3.64
CA THR A 149 8.56 9.81 4.69
C THR A 149 7.33 8.98 5.05
N ASP A 150 7.42 7.67 4.86
CA ASP A 150 6.40 6.71 5.29
C ASP A 150 6.43 6.48 6.79
N TYR A 151 5.25 6.45 7.41
CA TYR A 151 5.08 6.15 8.83
C TYR A 151 4.36 4.83 9.05
N TRP A 152 3.30 4.56 8.29
CA TRP A 152 2.47 3.36 8.45
C TRP A 152 1.73 3.05 7.15
N LYS A 153 1.81 1.80 6.68
CA LYS A 153 1.20 1.37 5.42
C LYS A 153 0.51 0.02 5.60
N GLU A 154 -0.73 -0.06 5.12
CA GLU A 154 -1.52 -1.29 5.08
C GLU A 154 -2.17 -1.45 3.71
N LEU A 155 -2.10 -2.66 3.15
CA LEU A 155 -2.65 -2.94 1.82
C LEU A 155 -4.17 -3.10 1.82
N GLU A 156 -4.74 -3.49 2.95
CA GLU A 156 -6.18 -3.71 3.16
C GLU A 156 -6.56 -3.52 4.65
N ILE A 157 -7.30 -2.46 4.95
CA ILE A 157 -7.74 -2.10 6.31
C ILE A 157 -9.05 -1.29 6.24
N SER A 158 -9.87 -1.31 7.30
CA SER A 158 -11.18 -0.60 7.35
C SER A 158 -11.30 0.45 8.45
N GLY A 159 -10.24 0.71 9.18
CA GLY A 159 -10.20 1.74 10.23
C GLY A 159 -8.84 1.82 10.91
N GLY A 160 -8.59 2.94 11.57
CA GLY A 160 -7.36 3.16 12.33
C GLY A 160 -7.60 4.19 13.44
N GLN A 161 -6.77 4.15 14.48
CA GLN A 161 -6.77 5.14 15.55
C GLN A 161 -5.39 5.19 16.20
N GLY A 162 -5.04 6.34 16.77
CA GLY A 162 -3.75 6.52 17.45
C GLY A 162 -3.45 7.98 17.71
N ASP A 163 -2.25 8.24 18.19
CA ASP A 163 -1.65 9.57 18.24
C ASP A 163 -0.53 9.70 17.21
N PHE A 164 -0.30 10.91 16.75
CA PHE A 164 0.79 11.25 15.84
C PHE A 164 1.44 12.55 16.29
N THR A 165 2.77 12.58 16.27
CA THR A 165 3.57 13.79 16.49
C THR A 165 4.46 13.98 15.27
N ALA A 166 4.37 15.14 14.62
CA ALA A 166 5.10 15.44 13.40
C ALA A 166 6.62 15.47 13.66
N PRO A 167 7.43 14.64 12.99
CA PRO A 167 8.88 14.60 13.19
C PRO A 167 9.61 15.82 12.61
N PHE A 168 8.98 16.50 11.65
CA PHE A 168 9.45 17.70 10.95
C PHE A 168 8.25 18.62 10.67
N GLY A 169 8.52 19.81 10.13
CA GLY A 169 7.46 20.71 9.67
C GLY A 169 7.10 20.44 8.21
N GLY A 170 5.82 20.40 7.89
CA GLY A 170 5.36 20.06 6.55
C GLY A 170 3.89 19.67 6.50
N ILE A 171 3.56 18.78 5.58
CA ILE A 171 2.22 18.19 5.43
C ILE A 171 2.27 16.73 5.84
N HIS A 172 1.32 16.30 6.65
CA HIS A 172 1.26 14.93 7.17
C HIS A 172 -0.17 14.44 7.12
N GLY A 173 -0.37 13.16 6.87
CA GLY A 173 -1.71 12.60 6.85
C GLY A 173 -1.73 11.24 6.17
N TRP A 174 -2.85 10.95 5.52
CA TRP A 174 -3.08 9.65 4.90
C TRP A 174 -3.38 9.80 3.41
N TYR A 175 -2.83 8.89 2.62
CA TYR A 175 -3.37 8.49 1.34
C TYR A 175 -4.26 7.27 1.52
N PHE A 176 -5.51 7.38 1.06
CA PHE A 176 -6.47 6.28 1.04
C PHE A 176 -6.75 5.86 -0.39
N ARG A 177 -6.77 4.56 -0.66
CA ARG A 177 -7.08 4.03 -1.99
C ARG A 177 -8.09 2.89 -1.92
N ASN A 178 -9.17 3.07 -2.66
CA ASN A 178 -10.14 2.02 -2.94
C ASN A 178 -9.63 1.17 -4.11
N LYS A 179 -9.37 -0.12 -3.85
CA LYS A 179 -8.96 -1.10 -4.88
C LYS A 179 -10.14 -1.94 -5.39
N GLY A 180 -11.33 -1.75 -4.82
CA GLY A 180 -12.52 -2.51 -5.15
C GLY A 180 -13.39 -1.85 -6.22
N ASP A 181 -14.47 -2.56 -6.58
CA ASP A 181 -15.38 -2.17 -7.65
C ASP A 181 -16.60 -1.37 -7.19
N THR A 182 -16.71 -1.09 -5.88
CA THR A 182 -17.81 -0.31 -5.30
C THR A 182 -17.28 0.93 -4.58
N PRO A 183 -17.99 2.07 -4.60
CA PRO A 183 -17.56 3.26 -3.87
C PRO A 183 -17.40 3.00 -2.37
N VAL A 184 -16.35 3.55 -1.77
CA VAL A 184 -16.08 3.50 -0.33
C VAL A 184 -16.08 4.91 0.23
N THR A 185 -16.69 5.11 1.39
CA THR A 185 -16.61 6.36 2.14
C THR A 185 -15.59 6.22 3.26
N VAL A 186 -14.75 7.23 3.47
CA VAL A 186 -13.79 7.30 4.57
C VAL A 186 -14.09 8.53 5.41
N THR A 187 -14.23 8.35 6.72
CA THR A 187 -14.38 9.46 7.68
C THR A 187 -13.15 9.51 8.58
N VAL A 188 -12.46 10.64 8.58
CA VAL A 188 -11.29 10.95 9.40
C VAL A 188 -11.68 11.97 10.46
N LYS A 189 -11.29 11.73 11.70
CA LYS A 189 -11.45 12.66 12.83
C LYS A 189 -10.09 12.88 13.47
N THR A 190 -9.77 14.14 13.74
CA THR A 190 -8.52 14.53 14.40
C THR A 190 -8.82 15.53 15.52
N VAL A 191 -8.03 15.47 16.59
CA VAL A 191 -8.06 16.45 17.67
C VAL A 191 -6.65 16.70 18.17
N GLY A 192 -6.24 17.95 18.26
CA GLY A 192 -4.87 18.28 18.66
C GLY A 192 -4.42 19.67 18.22
N PHE A 193 -3.14 19.81 17.97
CA PHE A 193 -2.45 21.05 17.65
C PHE A 193 -1.88 20.93 16.24
N TYR A 194 -2.59 21.48 15.26
CA TYR A 194 -2.20 21.50 13.85
C TYR A 194 -2.91 22.68 13.18
N LYS A 195 -2.42 23.12 12.02
CA LYS A 195 -2.95 24.33 11.38
C LYS A 195 -4.32 24.11 10.76
N ASP A 196 -4.52 23.04 9.99
CA ASP A 196 -5.75 22.67 9.30
C ASP A 196 -5.79 21.19 8.93
N LEU A 197 -6.97 20.69 8.55
CA LEU A 197 -7.18 19.40 7.91
C LEU A 197 -7.81 19.66 6.55
N TYR A 198 -7.17 19.21 5.47
CA TYR A 198 -7.57 19.51 4.10
C TYR A 198 -7.39 18.29 3.19
N GLN A 199 -8.08 18.34 2.05
CA GLN A 199 -7.94 17.38 0.96
C GLN A 199 -7.08 18.04 -0.13
N PRO A 200 -5.83 17.60 -0.35
CA PRO A 200 -5.04 18.02 -1.51
C PRO A 200 -5.81 17.76 -2.81
N LYS A 201 -5.60 18.61 -3.82
CA LYS A 201 -6.16 18.33 -5.15
C LYS A 201 -5.53 17.03 -5.65
N ALA A 202 -6.34 16.13 -6.19
CA ALA A 202 -5.82 14.97 -6.91
C ALA A 202 -4.95 15.48 -8.08
N GLU A 203 -3.73 14.99 -8.17
CA GLU A 203 -2.84 15.20 -9.32
C GLU A 203 -3.34 14.46 -10.56
#